data_AF-A0A381ZQ46-F1
#
_entry.id   AF-A0A381ZQ46-F1
#
_cell.length_a   1.000
_cell.length_b   1.000
_cell.length_c   1.000
_cell.angle_alpha   90.00
_cell.angle_beta   90.00
_cell.angle_gamma   90.00
#
_symmetry.space_group_name_H-M   'P 1'
#
loop_
_entity.id
_entity.type
_entity.pdbx_description
1 polymer ?
#
loop_
_entity_poly.entity_id
_entity_poly.type
_entity_poly.pdbx_seq_one_letter_code
_entity_poly.pdbx_strand_id
1 'polypeptide(L)'
;MSFGGPPDEVHQDKRIAAAVSLARLSIENPHKIADEDFEKLNSLFNREELSTLCSFIAFISGANKFGIIVGLSTEDLSTKKNYNS
;
A
#
# COMPACT_ATOMS: atom_id res chain seq x y z
N MET A 1 10.00 0.37 24.46
CA MET A 1 10.29 0.72 23.06
C MET A 1 9.06 1.42 22.49
N SER A 2 9.20 2.66 22.01
CA SER A 2 8.10 3.42 21.39
C SER A 2 8.04 3.09 19.90
N PHE A 3 6.96 2.47 19.44
CA PHE A 3 6.68 2.27 18.03
C PHE A 3 5.81 3.45 17.56
N GLY A 4 6.38 4.30 16.69
CA GLY A 4 5.66 5.41 16.07
C GLY A 4 6.21 6.78 16.44
N GLY A 5 7.34 7.15 15.82
CA GLY A 5 7.66 8.56 15.61
C GLY A 5 6.75 9.16 14.53
N PRO A 6 6.60 10.49 14.49
CA PRO A 6 5.85 11.18 13.44
C PRO A 6 6.38 10.78 12.05
N PRO A 7 5.51 10.71 11.03
CA PRO A 7 5.90 10.24 9.72
C PRO A 7 7.01 11.14 9.17
N ASP A 8 8.18 10.56 8.92
CA ASP A 8 9.27 11.26 8.24
C ASP A 8 8.75 11.75 6.87
N GLU A 9 8.53 13.07 6.76
CA GLU A 9 8.01 13.75 5.56
C GLU A 9 8.97 13.63 4.36
N VAL A 10 10.17 13.09 4.58
CA VAL A 10 11.14 12.76 3.55
C VAL A 10 11.23 11.24 3.45
N HIS A 11 10.37 10.64 2.61
CA HIS A 11 10.57 9.25 2.17
C HIS A 11 11.79 9.21 1.23
N GLN A 12 12.99 9.33 1.79
CA GLN A 12 14.28 9.32 1.07
C GLN A 12 14.63 7.92 0.53
N ASP A 13 13.86 6.90 0.90
CA ASP A 13 14.01 5.55 0.41
C ASP A 13 13.32 5.36 -0.94
N LYS A 14 14.16 5.33 -1.99
CA LYS A 14 13.76 4.96 -3.37
C LYS A 14 12.96 3.64 -3.41
N ARG A 15 13.22 2.73 -2.47
CA ARG A 15 12.47 1.46 -2.31
C ARG A 15 11.01 1.71 -1.93
N ILE A 16 10.75 2.59 -0.96
CA ILE A 16 9.39 2.91 -0.50
C ILE A 16 8.62 3.61 -1.62
N ALA A 17 9.24 4.59 -2.28
CA ALA A 17 8.63 5.29 -3.40
C ALA A 17 8.25 4.33 -4.54
N ALA A 18 9.14 3.40 -4.90
CA ALA A 18 8.89 2.41 -5.94
C ALA A 18 7.77 1.42 -5.54
N ALA A 19 7.76 0.95 -4.28
CA ALA A 19 6.71 0.08 -3.76
C ALA A 19 5.32 0.75 -3.77
N VAL A 20 5.26 2.02 -3.35
CA VAL A 20 4.01 2.82 -3.39
C VAL A 20 3.55 3.03 -4.84
N SER A 21 4.49 3.27 -5.76
CA SER A 21 4.17 3.42 -7.19
C SER A 21 3.58 2.15 -7.79
N LEU A 22 4.15 0.98 -7.48
CA LEU A 22 3.61 -0.32 -7.90
C LEU A 22 2.22 -0.59 -7.30
N ALA A 23 2.04 -0.29 -6.01
CA ALA A 23 0.74 -0.47 -5.35
C ALA A 23 -0.35 0.39 -6.00
N ARG A 24 -0.04 1.65 -6.35
CA ARG A 24 -0.96 2.54 -7.06
C ARG A 24 -1.32 2.00 -8.44
N LEU A 25 -0.34 1.57 -9.23
CA LEU A 25 -0.56 0.97 -10.54
C LEU A 25 -1.42 -0.30 -10.46
N SER A 26 -1.22 -1.13 -9.44
CA SER A 26 -2.01 -2.35 -9.22
C SER A 26 -3.48 -2.08 -8.88
N ILE A 27 -3.76 -0.98 -8.18
CA ILE A 27 -5.13 -0.57 -7.85
C ILE A 27 -5.80 0.07 -9.08
N GLU A 28 -5.08 0.92 -9.81
CA GLU A 28 -5.62 1.72 -10.91
C GLU A 28 -5.79 0.92 -12.21
N ASN A 29 -4.80 0.11 -12.58
CA ASN A 29 -4.85 -0.73 -13.79
C ASN A 29 -3.92 -1.95 -13.66
N PRO A 30 -4.37 -3.03 -12.99
CA PRO A 30 -3.55 -4.23 -12.82
C PRO A 30 -3.18 -4.93 -14.14
N HIS A 31 -3.92 -4.68 -15.23
CA HIS A 31 -3.64 -5.24 -16.56
C HIS A 31 -2.56 -4.49 -17.36
N LYS A 32 -2.13 -3.30 -16.91
CA LYS A 32 -1.10 -2.50 -17.58
C LYS A 32 0.29 -2.66 -17.01
N ILE A 33 0.45 -3.42 -15.93
CA ILE A 33 1.77 -3.66 -15.33
C ILE A 33 2.57 -4.52 -16.31
N ALA A 34 3.55 -3.91 -16.97
CA ALA A 34 4.42 -4.60 -17.92
C ALA A 34 5.71 -5.03 -17.24
N ASP A 35 6.43 -5.98 -17.84
CA ASP A 35 7.75 -6.41 -17.34
C ASP A 35 8.75 -5.24 -17.24
N GLU A 36 8.59 -4.21 -18.08
CA GLU A 36 9.38 -2.96 -18.05
C GLU A 36 9.20 -2.17 -16.74
N ASP A 37 8.03 -2.25 -16.09
CA ASP A 37 7.80 -1.66 -14.77
C ASP A 37 8.54 -2.45 -13.69
N PHE A 38 8.62 -3.77 -13.85
CA PHE A 38 9.37 -4.66 -12.95
C PHE A 38 10.88 -4.54 -13.13
N GLU A 39 11.40 -4.18 -14.30
CA GLU A 39 12.85 -3.96 -14.49
C GLU A 39 13.39 -2.84 -13.58
N LYS A 40 12.64 -1.75 -13.43
CA LYS A 40 13.01 -0.66 -12.51
C LYS A 40 12.97 -1.09 -11.05
N LEU A 41 12.07 -2.01 -10.71
CA LEU A 41 11.93 -2.56 -9.36
C LEU A 41 12.98 -3.64 -9.05
N ASN A 42 13.43 -4.43 -10.04
CA ASN A 42 14.50 -5.42 -9.89
C ASN A 42 15.84 -4.79 -9.48
N SER A 43 16.05 -3.51 -9.79
CA SER A 43 17.23 -2.75 -9.32
C SER A 43 17.17 -2.39 -7.83
N LEU A 44 15.99 -2.52 -7.20
CA LEU A 44 15.71 -2.12 -5.83
C LEU A 44 15.28 -3.29 -4.94
N PHE A 45 14.78 -4.38 -5.52
CA PHE A 45 14.19 -5.52 -4.82
C PHE A 45 14.64 -6.82 -5.47
N ASN A 46 14.88 -7.84 -4.64
CA ASN A 46 15.10 -9.20 -5.13
C ASN A 46 13.76 -9.86 -5.52
N ARG A 47 13.81 -10.94 -6.31
CA ARG A 47 12.61 -11.68 -6.74
C ARG A 47 11.68 -12.11 -5.59
N GLU A 48 12.25 -12.52 -4.46
CA GLU A 48 11.47 -12.91 -3.28
C GLU A 48 10.73 -11.72 -2.66
N GLU A 49 11.41 -10.58 -2.55
CA GLU A 49 10.82 -9.34 -2.04
C GLU A 49 9.73 -8.82 -2.98
N LEU A 50 9.96 -8.87 -4.29
CA LEU A 50 8.97 -8.53 -5.32
C LEU A 50 7.73 -9.42 -5.26
N SER A 51 7.92 -10.74 -5.17
CA SER A 51 6.82 -11.69 -5.01
C SER A 51 6.02 -11.41 -3.74
N THR A 52 6.71 -11.11 -2.64
CA THR A 52 6.09 -10.75 -1.36
C THR A 52 5.30 -9.44 -1.49
N LEU A 53 5.88 -8.42 -2.13
CA LEU A 53 5.25 -7.13 -2.35
C LEU A 53 3.97 -7.25 -3.19
N CYS A 54 4.04 -7.98 -4.32
CA CYS A 54 2.87 -8.26 -5.15
C CYS A 54 1.79 -9.03 -4.40
N SER A 55 2.17 -10.06 -3.64
CA SER A 55 1.24 -10.85 -2.82
C SER A 55 0.55 -9.99 -1.77
N PHE A 56 1.30 -9.10 -1.11
CA PHE A 56 0.77 -8.17 -0.12
C PHE A 56 -0.21 -7.16 -0.74
N ILE A 57 0.15 -6.55 -1.88
CA ILE A 57 -0.72 -5.61 -2.60
C ILE A 57 -2.02 -6.29 -3.02
N ALA A 58 -1.93 -7.51 -3.58
CA ALA A 58 -3.11 -8.28 -3.98
C ALA A 58 -3.99 -8.65 -2.77
N PHE A 59 -3.37 -9.07 -1.65
CA PHE A 59 -4.06 -9.40 -0.41
C PHE A 59 -4.82 -8.18 0.15
N ILE A 60 -4.16 -7.03 0.30
CA ILE A 60 -4.80 -5.80 0.80
C ILE A 60 -5.90 -5.34 -0.14
N SER A 61 -5.67 -5.40 -1.46
CA SER A 61 -6.68 -5.03 -2.45
C SER A 61 -7.92 -5.94 -2.35
N GLY A 62 -7.72 -7.24 -2.18
CA GLY A 62 -8.78 -8.21 -1.96
C GLY A 62 -9.52 -7.99 -0.64
N ALA A 63 -8.80 -7.79 0.46
CA ALA A 63 -9.37 -7.53 1.77
C ALA A 63 -10.20 -6.24 1.80
N ASN A 64 -9.71 -5.16 1.17
CA ASN A 64 -10.43 -3.91 1.05
C ASN A 64 -11.72 -4.07 0.23
N LYS A 65 -11.65 -4.73 -0.93
CA LYS A 65 -12.83 -5.02 -1.75
C LYS A 65 -13.83 -5.90 -1.00
N PHE A 66 -13.35 -6.92 -0.30
CA PHE A 66 -14.17 -7.79 0.51
C PHE A 66 -14.86 -7.02 1.64
N GLY A 67 -14.14 -6.16 2.36
CA GLY A 67 -14.68 -5.28 3.39
C GLY A 67 -15.85 -4.45 2.87
N ILE A 68 -15.68 -3.82 1.70
CA ILE A 68 -16.75 -3.06 1.04
C ILE A 68 -17.97 -3.96 0.74
N ILE A 69 -17.74 -5.16 0.21
CA ILE A 69 -18.82 -6.12 -0.13
C ILE A 69 -19.61 -6.55 1.11
N VAL A 70 -18.95 -6.76 2.25
CA VAL A 70 -19.60 -7.16 3.51
C VAL A 70 -20.18 -5.98 4.30
N GLY A 71 -20.16 -4.76 3.73
CA GLY A 71 -20.73 -3.57 4.36
C GLY A 71 -19.85 -2.95 5.44
N LEU A 72 -18.55 -3.26 5.49
CA LEU A 72 -17.58 -2.53 6.30
C LEU A 72 -17.25 -1.21 5.59
N SER A 73 -18.01 -0.17 5.92
CA SER A 73 -17.67 1.20 5.53
C SER A 73 -16.56 1.75 6.43
N THR A 74 -15.67 2.56 5.86
CA THR A 74 -14.58 3.28 6.56
C THR A 74 -15.10 4.37 7.53
N GLU A 75 -16.38 4.37 7.86
CA GLU A 75 -17.10 5.42 8.59
C GLU A 75 -16.84 5.39 10.11
N ASP A 76 -16.16 4.38 10.65
CA ASP A 76 -16.03 4.21 12.11
C ASP A 76 -14.74 4.80 12.74
N LEU A 77 -13.81 5.36 11.95
CA LEU A 77 -12.51 5.83 12.48
C LEU A 77 -12.37 7.35 12.63
N SER A 78 -13.33 8.15 12.15
CA SER A 78 -13.27 9.63 12.23
C SER A 78 -14.20 10.27 13.27
N THR A 79 -15.07 9.50 13.94
CA THR A 79 -16.08 10.05 14.87
C THR A 79 -15.70 9.87 16.35
N LYS A 80 -14.43 10.12 16.69
CA LYS A 80 -14.03 10.50 18.06
C LYS A 80 -13.19 11.78 18.05
N LYS A 81 -13.64 12.78 17.31
CA LYS A 81 -13.28 14.18 17.55
C LYS A 81 -14.58 14.88 17.97
N ASN A 82 -14.57 15.49 19.16
CA ASN A 82 -15.66 16.27 19.79
C ASN A 82 -16.69 15.45 20.59
N TYR A 83 -16.45 15.27 21.89
CA TYR A 83 -17.39 15.67 22.95
C TYR A 83 -16.64 15.60 24.29
N ASN A 84 -16.21 16.77 24.77
CA ASN A 84 -16.03 17.10 26.18
C ASN A 84 -16.02 18.63 26.22
N SER A 85 -17.24 19.18 26.22
CA SER A 85 -17.53 20.54 26.69
C SER A 85 -17.72 20.52 28.19
#